data_AF-A0A415SNU8-F1
#
_entry.id   AF-A0A415SNU8-F1
#
_cell.length_a   1.000
_cell.length_b   1.000
_cell.length_c   1.000
_cell.angle_alpha   90.00
_cell.angle_beta   90.00
_cell.angle_gamma   90.00
#
_symmetry.space_group_name_H-M   'P 1'
#
loop_
_entity.id
_entity.type
_entity.pdbx_description
1 polymer ?
#
loop_
_entity_poly.entity_id
_entity_poly.type
_entity_poly.pdbx_seq_one_letter_code
_entity_poly.pdbx_strand_id
1 'polypeptide(L)'
;MNTNIIKEIKRKIDELQEIITRLEQPQQAKNLDYVNFSEGSNEDKLNRITEQITQYDINIIPTSKDSQLIRCAIVNELGDKGLKYWHIIRAKADGYDEAEQTKRYVYLMSRKDTIKLNFGVIINRYKAAIDLYNKNLNNKEHGNN
;
A
#
# COMPACT_ATOMS: atom_id res chain seq x y z
N MET A 1 10.58 15.69 47.53
CA MET A 1 9.52 15.51 46.50
C MET A 1 10.07 15.47 45.06
N ASN A 2 11.07 16.26 44.68
CA ASN A 2 11.60 16.28 43.30
C ASN A 2 12.33 15.00 42.83
N THR A 3 12.96 14.25 43.74
CA THR A 3 13.79 13.08 43.37
C THR A 3 12.97 11.91 42.82
N ASN A 4 11.71 11.75 43.26
CA ASN A 4 10.83 10.68 42.77
C ASN A 4 10.31 10.98 41.36
N ILE A 5 9.97 12.24 41.09
CA ILE A 5 9.52 12.69 39.75
C ILE A 5 10.65 12.46 38.73
N ILE A 6 11.89 12.80 39.08
CA ILE A 6 13.05 12.60 38.19
C ILE A 6 13.31 11.10 37.92
N LYS A 7 13.16 10.23 38.92
CA LYS A 7 13.30 8.78 38.74
C LYS A 7 12.23 8.22 37.80
N GLU A 8 11.00 8.70 37.93
CA GLU A 8 9.89 8.24 37.09
C GLU A 8 10.00 8.72 35.65
N ILE A 9 10.48 9.94 35.42
CA ILE A 9 10.79 10.45 34.08
C ILE A 9 11.88 9.61 33.42
N LYS A 10 12.96 9.27 34.13
CA LYS A 10 14.02 8.40 33.59
C LYS A 10 13.49 7.04 33.18
N ARG A 11 12.69 6.39 34.03
CA ARG A 11 12.05 5.11 33.71
C ARG A 11 11.22 5.19 32.42
N LYS A 12 10.42 6.25 32.26
CA LYS A 12 9.61 6.44 31.04
C LYS A 12 10.45 6.69 29.80
N ILE A 13 11.59 7.38 29.93
CA ILE A 13 12.54 7.57 28.83
C ILE A 13 13.17 6.24 28.43
N ASP A 14 13.58 5.41 29.40
CA ASP A 14 14.16 4.09 29.14
C ASP A 14 13.12 3.15 28.46
N GLU A 15 11.87 3.16 28.93
CA GLU A 15 10.76 2.41 28.31
C GLU A 15 10.50 2.86 26.86
N LEU A 16 10.52 4.17 26.61
CA LEU A 16 10.37 4.71 25.25
C LEU A 16 11.54 4.33 24.35
N GLN A 17 12.78 4.38 24.87
CA GLN A 17 13.97 3.96 24.13
C GLN A 17 13.96 2.47 23.82
N GLU A 18 13.45 1.63 24.73
CA GLU A 18 13.28 0.21 24.48
C GLU A 18 12.22 -0.07 23.40
N ILE A 19 11.10 0.66 23.43
CA ILE A 19 10.07 0.59 22.39
C ILE A 19 10.64 1.04 21.05
N ILE A 20 11.35 2.17 21.00
CA ILE A 20 12.02 2.67 19.79
C ILE A 20 13.03 1.63 19.29
N THR A 21 13.86 1.06 20.16
CA THR A 21 14.83 0.02 19.78
C THR A 21 14.14 -1.22 19.22
N ARG A 22 12.99 -1.63 19.74
CA ARG A 22 12.19 -2.75 19.20
C ARG A 22 11.54 -2.41 17.85
N LEU A 23 11.22 -1.13 17.62
CA LEU A 23 10.69 -0.62 16.35
C LEU A 23 11.80 -0.39 15.30
N GLU A 24 13.00 -0.02 15.74
CA GLU A 24 14.20 0.23 14.93
C GLU A 24 15.03 -1.03 14.69
N GLN A 25 14.86 -2.09 15.51
CA GLN A 25 15.29 -3.42 15.11
C GLN A 25 14.65 -3.67 13.75
N PRO A 26 15.43 -3.98 12.70
CA PRO A 26 14.85 -4.49 11.50
C PRO A 26 14.06 -5.71 11.97
N GLN A 27 12.73 -5.62 11.95
CA GLN A 27 11.90 -6.82 12.01
C GLN A 27 12.58 -7.73 11.02
N GLN A 28 13.24 -8.80 11.48
CA GLN A 28 13.94 -9.74 10.62
C GLN A 28 12.95 -10.03 9.52
N ALA A 29 13.20 -9.47 8.33
CA ALA A 29 12.15 -9.32 7.34
C ALA A 29 11.79 -10.74 6.93
N LYS A 30 10.72 -11.28 7.53
CA LYS A 30 10.10 -12.48 7.00
C LYS A 30 9.77 -12.07 5.58
N ASN A 31 10.39 -12.74 4.62
CA ASN A 31 10.01 -12.60 3.23
C ASN A 31 8.49 -12.71 3.18
N LEU A 32 7.84 -11.62 2.76
CA LEU A 32 6.41 -11.60 2.64
C LEU A 32 6.03 -12.54 1.51
N ASP A 33 5.20 -13.51 1.83
CA ASP A 33 4.50 -14.30 0.84
C ASP A 33 3.43 -13.44 0.17
N TYR A 34 3.11 -13.78 -1.07
CA TYR A 34 1.97 -13.19 -1.76
C TYR A 34 0.67 -13.63 -1.10
N VAL A 35 -0.33 -12.74 -1.10
CA VAL A 35 -1.69 -13.11 -0.72
C VAL A 35 -2.26 -14.19 -1.65
N ASN A 36 -3.21 -14.97 -1.14
CA ASN A 36 -3.87 -15.98 -1.95
C ASN A 36 -4.68 -15.35 -3.10
N PHE A 37 -4.42 -15.78 -4.33
CA PHE A 37 -5.14 -15.35 -5.53
C PHE A 37 -6.08 -16.41 -6.12
N SER A 38 -6.05 -17.65 -5.65
CA SER A 38 -6.88 -18.74 -6.19
C SER A 38 -8.31 -18.70 -5.66
N GLU A 39 -8.51 -18.15 -4.46
CA GLU A 39 -9.80 -18.14 -3.78
C GLU A 39 -10.51 -16.78 -3.89
N GLY A 40 -11.84 -16.83 -3.93
CA GLY A 40 -12.71 -15.65 -3.86
C GLY A 40 -12.80 -14.83 -5.14
N SER A 41 -13.60 -13.77 -5.06
CA SER A 41 -13.79 -12.77 -6.10
C SER A 41 -12.56 -11.86 -6.26
N ASN A 42 -12.55 -11.05 -7.31
CA ASN A 42 -11.52 -10.02 -7.48
C ASN A 42 -11.61 -8.95 -6.37
N GLU A 43 -12.78 -8.73 -5.77
CA GLU A 43 -12.93 -7.89 -4.58
C GLU A 43 -12.24 -8.49 -3.36
N ASP A 44 -12.41 -9.79 -3.10
CA ASP A 44 -11.75 -10.48 -1.99
C ASP A 44 -10.22 -10.45 -2.13
N LYS A 45 -9.73 -10.67 -3.35
CA LYS A 45 -8.30 -10.60 -3.67
C LYS A 45 -7.76 -9.19 -3.46
N LEU A 46 -8.49 -8.17 -3.94
CA LEU A 46 -8.08 -6.78 -3.78
C LEU A 46 -8.09 -6.37 -2.30
N ASN A 47 -9.05 -6.85 -1.52
CA ASN A 47 -9.12 -6.63 -0.08
C ASN A 47 -7.84 -7.14 0.61
N ARG A 48 -7.46 -8.39 0.35
CA ARG A 48 -6.22 -8.98 0.89
C ARG A 48 -4.97 -8.20 0.46
N ILE A 49 -4.90 -7.80 -0.80
CA ILE A 49 -3.81 -6.94 -1.30
C ILE A 49 -3.76 -5.64 -0.48
N THR A 50 -4.89 -4.94 -0.34
CA THR A 50 -4.94 -3.65 0.35
C THR A 50 -4.63 -3.77 1.84
N GLU A 51 -5.04 -4.86 2.49
CA GLU A 51 -4.68 -5.15 3.88
C GLU A 51 -3.17 -5.30 4.04
N GLN A 52 -2.53 -6.13 3.20
CA GLN A 52 -1.09 -6.38 3.32
C GLN A 52 -0.26 -5.12 2.99
N ILE A 53 -0.56 -4.40 1.90
CA ILE A 53 0.20 -3.18 1.57
C ILE A 53 -0.01 -2.08 2.62
N THR A 54 -1.14 -2.08 3.33
CA THR A 54 -1.39 -1.16 4.45
C THR A 54 -0.55 -1.54 5.65
N GLN A 55 -0.54 -2.83 6.01
CA GLN A 55 0.20 -3.36 7.15
C GLN A 55 1.72 -3.15 7.03
N TYR A 56 2.26 -3.28 5.83
CA TYR A 56 3.72 -3.23 5.58
C TYR A 56 4.18 -1.94 4.88
N ASP A 57 3.27 -0.98 4.72
CA ASP A 57 3.53 0.30 4.05
C ASP A 57 4.22 0.17 2.68
N ILE A 58 3.58 -0.59 1.79
CA ILE A 58 4.12 -0.93 0.47
C ILE A 58 3.45 -0.10 -0.62
N ASN A 59 4.27 0.59 -1.42
CA ASN A 59 3.78 1.33 -2.58
C ASN A 59 3.79 0.44 -3.84
N ILE A 60 2.61 0.13 -4.37
CA ILE A 60 2.46 -0.67 -5.61
C ILE A 60 2.36 0.19 -6.89
N ILE A 61 2.42 1.53 -6.76
CA ILE A 61 2.27 2.50 -7.85
C ILE A 61 3.42 3.54 -7.81
N PRO A 62 4.67 3.12 -8.03
CA PRO A 62 5.82 4.02 -7.95
C PRO A 62 5.78 5.14 -9.00
N THR A 63 5.05 4.94 -10.11
CA THR A 63 4.95 5.94 -11.18
C THR A 63 3.51 6.40 -11.45
N SER A 64 3.37 7.54 -12.11
CA SER A 64 2.09 8.05 -12.61
C SER A 64 1.44 7.10 -13.63
N LYS A 65 2.25 6.39 -14.42
CA LYS A 65 1.78 5.36 -15.36
C LYS A 65 1.15 4.19 -14.59
N ASP A 66 1.77 3.75 -13.51
CA ASP A 66 1.24 2.67 -12.66
C ASP A 66 -0.07 3.08 -11.99
N SER A 67 -0.13 4.31 -11.49
CA SER A 67 -1.36 4.89 -10.96
C SER A 67 -2.52 4.81 -11.96
N GLN A 68 -2.28 5.18 -13.23
CA GLN A 68 -3.30 5.12 -14.28
C GLN A 68 -3.72 3.68 -14.59
N LEU A 69 -2.74 2.77 -14.74
CA LEU A 69 -3.00 1.37 -15.07
C LEU A 69 -3.82 0.67 -13.97
N ILE A 70 -3.41 0.84 -12.71
CA ILE A 70 -4.09 0.25 -11.55
C ILE A 70 -5.50 0.83 -11.40
N ARG A 71 -5.66 2.15 -11.47
CA ARG A 71 -6.98 2.78 -11.35
C ARG A 71 -7.94 2.30 -12.44
N CYS A 72 -7.49 2.22 -13.70
CA CYS A 72 -8.30 1.71 -14.79
C CYS A 72 -8.69 0.24 -14.57
N ALA A 73 -7.76 -0.61 -14.12
CA ALA A 73 -8.05 -2.01 -13.81
C ALA A 73 -9.10 -2.13 -12.68
N ILE A 74 -8.98 -1.33 -11.62
CA ILE A 74 -9.95 -1.32 -10.51
C ILE A 74 -11.34 -0.88 -11.01
N VAL A 75 -11.42 0.18 -11.82
CA VAL A 75 -12.69 0.66 -12.42
C VAL A 75 -13.34 -0.43 -13.27
N ASN A 76 -12.56 -1.11 -14.12
CA ASN A 76 -13.08 -2.17 -14.98
C ASN A 76 -13.65 -3.34 -14.16
N GLU A 77 -12.90 -3.79 -13.17
CA GLU A 77 -13.23 -4.99 -12.38
C GLU A 77 -14.32 -4.75 -11.33
N LEU A 78 -14.30 -3.61 -10.65
CA LEU A 78 -15.16 -3.36 -9.47
C LEU A 78 -16.13 -2.20 -9.61
N GLY A 79 -15.98 -1.35 -10.63
CA GLY A 79 -16.81 -0.16 -10.79
C GLY A 79 -16.77 0.74 -9.54
N ASP A 80 -17.93 1.18 -9.07
CA ASP A 80 -18.05 2.07 -7.90
C ASP A 80 -17.48 1.47 -6.62
N LYS A 81 -17.60 0.15 -6.45
CA LYS A 81 -17.07 -0.57 -5.27
C LYS A 81 -15.55 -0.47 -5.16
N GLY A 82 -14.87 -0.21 -6.27
CA GLY A 82 -13.42 -0.13 -6.35
C GLY A 82 -12.82 1.14 -5.74
N LEU A 83 -13.61 2.21 -5.56
CA LEU A 83 -13.11 3.52 -5.14
C LEU A 83 -12.40 3.46 -3.78
N LYS A 84 -12.96 2.72 -2.81
CA LYS A 84 -12.35 2.52 -1.49
C LYS A 84 -10.93 1.92 -1.57
N TYR A 85 -10.73 0.95 -2.47
CA TYR A 85 -9.43 0.32 -2.66
C TYR A 85 -8.45 1.24 -3.37
N TRP A 86 -8.94 2.04 -4.33
CA TRP A 86 -8.12 3.05 -4.99
C TRP A 86 -7.57 4.07 -3.99
N HIS A 87 -8.39 4.55 -3.06
CA HIS A 87 -7.92 5.47 -2.02
C HIS A 87 -6.85 4.84 -1.12
N ILE A 88 -7.04 3.59 -0.69
CA ILE A 88 -6.02 2.86 0.11
C ILE A 88 -4.70 2.74 -0.65
N ILE A 89 -4.74 2.30 -1.91
CA ILE A 89 -3.55 2.15 -2.75
C ILE A 89 -2.88 3.50 -2.99
N ARG A 90 -3.65 4.54 -3.32
CA ARG A 90 -3.09 5.84 -3.71
C ARG A 90 -2.53 6.63 -2.53
N ALA A 91 -3.04 6.42 -1.32
CA ALA A 91 -2.50 6.98 -0.09
C ALA A 91 -1.06 6.51 0.22
N LYS A 92 -0.60 5.42 -0.41
CA LYS A 92 0.78 4.91 -0.28
C LYS A 92 1.80 5.59 -1.19
N ALA A 93 1.36 6.49 -2.06
CA ALA A 93 2.24 7.26 -2.93
C ALA A 93 2.18 8.75 -2.57
N ASP A 94 3.25 9.47 -2.86
CA ASP A 94 3.37 10.90 -2.52
C ASP A 94 2.29 11.76 -3.20
N GLY A 95 1.96 12.89 -2.56
CA GLY A 95 1.02 13.88 -3.09
C GLY A 95 -0.41 13.36 -3.22
N TYR A 96 -0.86 12.54 -2.27
CA TYR A 96 -2.23 12.05 -2.24
C TYR A 96 -3.22 13.17 -1.88
N ASP A 97 -4.08 13.51 -2.84
CA ASP A 97 -5.26 14.37 -2.67
C ASP A 97 -6.50 13.51 -2.95
N GLU A 98 -7.25 13.19 -1.90
CA GLU A 98 -8.44 12.35 -1.99
C GLU A 98 -9.46 12.88 -2.99
N ALA A 99 -9.78 14.18 -2.94
CA ALA A 99 -10.80 14.79 -3.78
C ALA A 99 -10.42 14.74 -5.27
N GLU A 100 -9.16 15.03 -5.58
CA GLU A 100 -8.63 14.92 -6.94
C GLU A 100 -8.63 13.47 -7.43
N GLN A 101 -8.29 12.51 -6.56
CA GLN A 101 -8.32 11.10 -6.91
C GLN A 101 -9.74 10.57 -7.12
N THR A 102 -10.72 11.01 -6.33
CA THR A 102 -12.14 10.69 -6.53
C THR A 102 -12.62 11.23 -7.87
N LYS A 103 -12.32 12.49 -8.21
CA LYS A 103 -12.68 13.09 -9.51
C LYS A 103 -12.16 12.27 -10.69
N ARG A 104 -10.87 11.88 -10.64
CA ARG A 104 -10.26 11.06 -11.70
C ARG A 104 -10.87 9.66 -11.79
N TYR A 105 -11.25 9.07 -10.66
CA TYR A 105 -11.89 7.76 -10.63
C TYR A 105 -13.29 7.82 -11.25
N VAL A 106 -14.11 8.81 -10.84
CA VAL A 106 -15.47 9.04 -11.38
C VAL A 106 -15.41 9.32 -12.88
N TYR A 107 -14.42 10.09 -13.34
CA TYR A 107 -14.22 10.30 -14.78
C TYR A 107 -13.97 8.98 -15.53
N LEU A 108 -13.16 8.08 -14.99
CA LEU A 108 -12.93 6.76 -15.60
C LEU A 108 -14.17 5.86 -15.56
N MET A 109 -14.99 5.94 -14.50
CA MET A 109 -16.28 5.25 -14.43
C MET A 109 -17.18 5.60 -15.62
N SER A 110 -17.24 6.89 -16.01
CA SER A 110 -18.02 7.33 -17.19
C SER A 110 -17.52 6.75 -18.52
N ARG A 111 -16.32 6.16 -18.54
CA ARG A 111 -15.67 5.57 -19.72
C ARG A 111 -15.34 4.10 -19.53
N LYS A 112 -15.96 3.44 -18.55
CA LYS A 112 -15.64 2.06 -18.15
C LYS A 112 -15.63 1.10 -19.34
N ASP A 113 -16.60 1.21 -20.24
CA ASP A 113 -16.74 0.32 -21.42
C ASP A 113 -15.55 0.39 -22.40
N THR A 114 -14.74 1.45 -22.33
CA THR A 114 -13.54 1.61 -23.16
C THR A 114 -12.29 1.00 -22.53
N ILE A 115 -12.34 0.64 -21.25
CA ILE A 115 -11.21 0.14 -20.49
C ILE A 115 -11.10 -1.38 -20.67
N LYS A 116 -9.94 -1.85 -21.14
CA LYS A 116 -9.68 -3.28 -21.39
C LYS A 116 -8.67 -3.89 -20.42
N LEU A 117 -8.35 -3.19 -19.33
CA LEU A 117 -7.39 -3.66 -18.33
C LEU A 117 -8.08 -4.57 -17.33
N ASN A 118 -7.49 -5.74 -17.09
CA ASN A 118 -8.02 -6.75 -16.18
C ASN A 118 -7.30 -6.73 -14.83
N PHE A 119 -7.81 -7.52 -13.89
CA PHE A 119 -7.28 -7.68 -12.54
C PHE A 119 -5.81 -8.14 -12.49
N GLY A 120 -5.32 -8.81 -13.53
CA GLY A 120 -3.92 -9.27 -13.63
C GLY A 120 -2.91 -8.11 -13.58
N VAL A 121 -3.30 -6.91 -14.03
CA VAL A 121 -2.47 -5.69 -13.92
C VAL A 121 -2.17 -5.37 -12.46
N ILE A 122 -3.16 -5.51 -11.59
CA ILE A 122 -3.04 -5.25 -10.15
C ILE A 122 -2.15 -6.29 -9.49
N ILE A 123 -2.39 -7.58 -9.78
CA ILE A 123 -1.59 -8.69 -9.26
C ILE A 123 -0.11 -8.52 -9.62
N ASN A 124 0.20 -8.21 -10.88
CA ASN A 124 1.58 -8.09 -11.35
C ASN A 124 2.33 -6.96 -10.66
N ARG A 125 1.67 -5.80 -10.46
CA ARG A 125 2.26 -4.66 -9.74
C ARG A 125 2.45 -4.95 -8.26
N TYR A 126 1.47 -5.57 -7.63
CA TYR A 126 1.58 -5.99 -6.24
C TYR A 126 2.74 -6.98 -6.04
N LYS A 127 2.86 -8.04 -6.87
CA LYS A 127 3.96 -9.01 -6.76
C LYS A 127 5.32 -8.35 -6.91
N ALA A 128 5.48 -7.48 -7.91
CA ALA A 128 6.72 -6.74 -8.10
C ALA A 128 7.08 -5.87 -6.88
N ALA A 129 6.09 -5.23 -6.25
CA ALA A 129 6.30 -4.43 -5.05
C ALA A 129 6.69 -5.29 -3.83
N ILE A 130 6.06 -6.46 -3.65
CA ILE A 130 6.46 -7.43 -2.61
C ILE A 130 7.90 -7.92 -2.83
N ASP A 131 8.27 -8.23 -4.07
CA ASP A 131 9.63 -8.68 -4.38
C ASP A 131 10.67 -7.59 -4.10
N LEU A 132 10.34 -6.32 -4.35
CA LEU A 132 11.19 -5.18 -4.00
C LEU A 132 11.25 -4.96 -2.49
N TYR A 133 10.12 -5.06 -1.79
CA TYR A 133 10.05 -4.97 -0.34
C TYR A 133 10.94 -6.01 0.32
N ASN A 134 10.84 -7.27 -0.09
CA ASN A 134 11.66 -8.39 0.42
C ASN A 134 13.17 -8.21 0.14
N LYS A 135 13.53 -7.37 -0.83
CA LYS A 135 14.93 -6.99 -1.13
C LYS A 135 15.38 -5.71 -0.43
N ASN A 136 14.55 -5.12 0.44
CA ASN A 136 14.77 -3.81 1.07
C ASN A 136 14.91 -2.67 0.04
N LEU A 137 14.20 -2.76 -1.08
CA LEU A 137 14.17 -1.78 -2.17
C LEU A 137 12.78 -1.11 -2.30
N ASN A 138 11.98 -1.14 -1.23
CA ASN A 138 10.68 -0.45 -1.20
C ASN A 138 10.88 1.02 -1.63
N ASN A 139 10.08 1.49 -2.59
CA ASN A 139 10.15 2.85 -3.18
C ASN A 139 11.31 3.18 -4.12
N LYS A 140 12.18 2.24 -4.51
CA LYS A 140 13.13 2.52 -5.61
C LYS A 140 12.41 2.38 -6.95
N GLU A 141 12.41 3.46 -7.73
CA GLU A 141 11.93 3.47 -9.11
C GLU A 141 12.51 2.26 -9.86
N HIS A 142 11.68 1.63 -10.71
CA HIS A 142 12.21 0.76 -11.74
C HIS A 142 13.22 1.59 -12.54
N GLY A 143 14.52 1.36 -12.30
CA GLY A 143 15.56 1.97 -13.11
C GLY A 143 15.21 1.74 -14.57
N ASN A 144 15.02 2.85 -15.30
CA ASN A 144 14.87 2.84 -16.74
C ASN A 144 16.04 2.04 -17.33
N ASN A 145 15.74 0.90 -17.94
CA ASN A 145 16.56 0.30 -18.98
C ASN A 145 15.72 0.30 -20.26
#